data_AF-A0A315X4I6-F1
#
_entry.id   AF-A0A315X4I6-F1
#
_cell.length_a   1.000
_cell.length_b   1.000
_cell.length_c   1.000
_cell.angle_alpha   90.00
_cell.angle_beta   90.00
_cell.angle_gamma   90.00
#
_symmetry.space_group_name_H-M   'P 1'
#
loop_
_entity.id
_entity.type
_entity.pdbx_description
1 polymer ?
#
loop_
_entity_poly.entity_id
_entity_poly.type
_entity_poly.pdbx_seq_one_letter_code
_entity_poly.pdbx_strand_id
1 'polypeptide(L)'
;MSTFRERAAREIRDQRPSATVTPIMRKLMADSAATLGRGPLDARDRAAAARAYAVDHLEELHAQAREQFARRGIGYHRAATPAEAVATIRQLLGDAKRVAKSKSMVGEEIGLTHALRAAGIDLLETDIGEYIVDIEGRGPSHITAPALHLNRARIREMLERTGAELPDDDPARLSRYVRDVVGEFFKDCDAGITGANAVVASSGRIVIVENEGNVSLGASHPKLHIVITGLEKVVADEAGALAILQVLAPSATAQPLTAFSHFLAGPAPGQERHVVFVDHGRSRILADPRYREVLKCIRCGACMNSCPVYRSAGGLSYGSPYMGPIGAIISPLLWRDGRYADLPFASSLCGRCTEVCPVGIPLHRMLLDLRADAVSKGQVAGRPERLAWRAWAATMTGATRARAASAMARIGLHSFGRVVRPPGKHRDDPRLLPDPAAVHDVDLLIQASPGRAEAPIIAPGEVLPATLPGRFAHRAGQLGVTVVTEYEPREGDRLLQATAAVAGTGSVLLTGDATDRRPLLAATRVVVRVDPATIVEHPAGLASYLGDGDALILTGASRTADVEKIIVRGIHGAEDLVVVLAPPEA
;
A
#
# COMPACT_ATOMS: atom_id res chain seq x y z
N MET A 1 8.71 -25.36 6.98
CA MET A 1 8.61 -23.88 7.11
C MET A 1 8.03 -23.58 8.49
N SER A 2 8.47 -22.50 9.14
CA SER A 2 7.85 -22.08 10.41
C SER A 2 6.39 -21.69 10.21
N THR A 3 5.58 -21.71 11.26
CA THR A 3 4.21 -21.18 11.25
C THR A 3 4.20 -19.68 11.58
N PHE A 4 3.11 -18.98 11.25
CA PHE A 4 2.85 -17.61 11.68
C PHE A 4 2.98 -17.47 13.19
N ARG A 5 2.45 -18.43 13.97
CA ARG A 5 2.51 -18.37 15.44
C ARG A 5 3.94 -18.40 15.96
N GLU A 6 4.79 -19.25 15.37
CA GLU A 6 6.21 -19.34 15.72
C GLU A 6 6.96 -18.06 15.33
N ARG A 7 6.73 -17.55 14.12
CA ARG A 7 7.34 -16.28 13.67
C ARG A 7 6.89 -15.11 14.55
N ALA A 8 5.59 -14.98 14.79
CA ALA A 8 5.03 -13.95 15.65
C ALA A 8 5.56 -14.03 17.08
N ALA A 9 5.65 -15.23 17.67
CA ALA A 9 6.21 -15.38 19.01
C ALA A 9 7.68 -14.95 19.08
N ARG A 10 8.46 -15.21 18.02
CA ARG A 10 9.85 -14.76 17.90
C ARG A 10 9.93 -13.25 17.74
N GLU A 11 9.23 -12.66 16.76
CA GLU A 11 9.24 -11.22 16.52
C GLU A 11 8.75 -10.42 17.74
N ILE A 12 7.70 -10.88 18.42
CA ILE A 12 7.19 -10.24 19.65
C ILE A 12 8.24 -10.24 20.76
N ARG A 13 8.96 -11.35 20.94
CA ARG A 13 9.97 -11.50 21.99
C ARG A 13 11.22 -10.66 21.70
N ASP A 14 11.70 -10.73 20.46
CA ASP A 14 13.03 -10.27 20.09
C ASP A 14 13.01 -8.81 19.61
N GLN A 15 11.98 -8.41 18.86
CA GLN A 15 11.89 -7.10 18.20
C GLN A 15 10.85 -6.18 18.85
N ARG A 16 9.89 -6.73 19.61
CA ARG A 16 8.79 -5.97 20.24
C ARG A 16 8.12 -4.97 19.28
N PRO A 17 7.67 -5.40 18.09
CA PRO A 17 7.19 -4.51 17.03
C PRO A 17 6.04 -3.61 17.48
N SER A 18 5.26 -4.03 18.48
CA SER A 18 4.17 -3.22 19.04
C SER A 18 4.60 -1.87 19.59
N ALA A 19 5.83 -1.73 20.09
CA ALA A 19 6.37 -0.47 20.62
C ALA A 19 6.48 0.60 19.53
N THR A 20 6.92 0.20 18.33
CA THR A 20 7.09 1.11 17.18
C THR A 20 5.82 1.20 16.33
N VAL A 21 5.22 0.05 15.99
CA VAL A 21 4.12 -0.03 15.01
C VAL A 21 2.81 0.50 15.60
N THR A 22 2.51 0.26 16.88
CA THR A 22 1.19 0.60 17.45
C THR A 22 0.93 2.12 17.46
N PRO A 23 1.83 2.98 17.97
CA PRO A 23 1.61 4.43 17.97
C PRO A 23 1.45 4.99 16.55
N ILE A 24 2.32 4.57 15.61
CA ILE A 24 2.28 5.01 14.22
C ILE A 24 0.95 4.64 13.58
N MET A 25 0.51 3.38 13.72
CA MET A 25 -0.74 2.91 13.10
C MET A 25 -1.97 3.58 13.72
N ARG A 26 -1.99 3.83 15.05
CA ARG A 26 -3.12 4.55 15.69
C ARG A 26 -3.26 5.97 15.15
N LYS A 27 -2.15 6.71 15.08
CA LYS A 27 -2.14 8.06 14.51
C LYS A 27 -2.58 8.03 13.05
N LEU A 28 -2.00 7.15 12.25
CA LEU A 28 -2.34 7.02 10.83
C LEU A 28 -3.81 6.68 10.60
N MET A 29 -4.42 5.84 11.44
CA MET A 29 -5.86 5.56 11.36
C MET A 29 -6.71 6.79 11.63
N ALA A 30 -6.37 7.58 12.65
CA ALA A 30 -7.09 8.82 12.98
C ALA A 30 -6.96 9.84 11.85
N ASP A 31 -5.73 10.05 11.36
CA ASP A 31 -5.44 10.96 10.26
C ASP A 31 -6.15 10.51 8.96
N SER A 32 -6.15 9.21 8.65
CA SER A 32 -6.84 8.67 7.47
C SER A 32 -8.35 8.87 7.54
N ALA A 33 -8.95 8.66 8.71
CA ALA A 33 -10.38 8.90 8.91
C ALA A 33 -10.71 10.39 8.72
N ALA A 34 -9.88 11.29 9.24
CA ALA A 34 -10.03 12.72 9.06
C ALA A 34 -9.89 13.15 7.59
N THR A 35 -8.86 12.66 6.89
CA THR A 35 -8.64 12.98 5.46
C THR A 35 -9.76 12.45 4.59
N LEU A 36 -10.22 11.21 4.81
CA LEU A 36 -11.38 10.65 4.09
C LEU A 36 -12.65 11.45 4.36
N GLY A 37 -12.87 11.91 5.60
CA GLY A 37 -14.01 12.74 5.97
C GLY A 37 -14.04 14.12 5.31
N ARG A 38 -12.92 14.59 4.74
CA ARG A 38 -12.85 15.84 3.93
C ARG A 38 -13.21 15.62 2.45
N GLY A 39 -13.24 14.37 1.99
CA GLY A 39 -13.60 14.03 0.62
C GLY A 39 -15.12 13.99 0.40
N PRO A 40 -15.57 13.79 -0.85
CA PRO A 40 -16.98 13.63 -1.13
C PRO A 40 -17.53 12.39 -0.42
N LEU A 41 -18.74 12.48 0.12
CA LEU A 41 -19.36 11.42 0.93
C LEU A 41 -19.50 10.10 0.17
N ASP A 42 -19.66 10.16 -1.14
CA ASP A 42 -19.81 9.01 -2.04
C ASP A 42 -18.46 8.42 -2.53
N ALA A 43 -17.31 8.96 -2.10
CA ALA A 43 -16.00 8.59 -2.64
C ALA A 43 -15.73 7.09 -2.56
N ARG A 44 -16.09 6.47 -1.42
CA ARG A 44 -15.92 5.04 -1.18
C ARG A 44 -16.83 4.21 -2.09
N ASP A 45 -18.06 4.66 -2.29
CA ASP A 45 -19.03 3.95 -3.12
C ASP A 45 -18.63 4.00 -4.59
N ARG A 46 -18.15 5.16 -5.09
CA ARG A 46 -17.62 5.28 -6.46
C ARG A 46 -16.38 4.40 -6.68
N ALA A 47 -15.45 4.39 -5.72
CA ALA A 47 -14.26 3.53 -5.81
C ALA A 47 -14.63 2.04 -5.75
N ALA A 48 -15.55 1.65 -4.87
CA ALA A 48 -16.05 0.28 -4.76
C ALA A 48 -16.77 -0.16 -6.04
N ALA A 49 -17.62 0.70 -6.62
CA ALA A 49 -18.33 0.44 -7.86
C ALA A 49 -17.36 0.28 -9.04
N ALA A 50 -16.38 1.17 -9.19
CA ALA A 50 -15.36 1.07 -10.22
C ALA A 50 -14.58 -0.25 -10.16
N ARG A 51 -14.21 -0.69 -8.94
CA ARG A 51 -13.51 -1.96 -8.75
C ARG A 51 -14.41 -3.17 -8.91
N ALA A 52 -15.68 -3.09 -8.53
CA ALA A 52 -16.66 -4.17 -8.74
C ALA A 52 -16.89 -4.38 -10.23
N TYR A 53 -17.17 -3.31 -10.98
CA TYR A 53 -17.31 -3.36 -12.43
C TYR A 53 -16.08 -3.97 -13.11
N ALA A 54 -14.88 -3.56 -12.68
CA ALA A 54 -13.62 -4.09 -13.20
C ALA A 54 -13.45 -5.59 -12.98
N VAL A 55 -13.82 -6.10 -11.81
CA VAL A 55 -13.78 -7.53 -11.50
C VAL A 55 -14.83 -8.29 -12.32
N ASP A 56 -16.02 -7.73 -12.50
CA ASP A 56 -17.11 -8.40 -13.21
C ASP A 56 -16.90 -8.48 -14.73
N HIS A 57 -16.18 -7.52 -15.32
CA HIS A 57 -15.94 -7.42 -16.77
C HIS A 57 -14.46 -7.61 -17.14
N LEU A 58 -13.69 -8.31 -16.32
CA LEU A 58 -12.23 -8.29 -16.38
C LEU A 58 -11.66 -8.66 -17.76
N GLU A 59 -12.15 -9.74 -18.38
CA GLU A 59 -11.65 -10.17 -19.70
C GLU A 59 -12.04 -9.21 -20.83
N GLU A 60 -13.22 -8.58 -20.78
CA GLU A 60 -13.65 -7.56 -21.74
C GLU A 60 -12.76 -6.32 -21.65
N LEU A 61 -12.47 -5.87 -20.42
CA LEU A 61 -11.57 -4.75 -20.17
C LEU A 61 -10.14 -5.06 -20.62
N HIS A 62 -9.66 -6.29 -20.46
CA HIS A 62 -8.37 -6.71 -21.00
C HIS A 62 -8.35 -6.71 -22.53
N ALA A 63 -9.43 -7.13 -23.20
CA ALA A 63 -9.54 -7.08 -24.65
C ALA A 63 -9.48 -5.62 -25.15
N GLN A 64 -10.22 -4.72 -24.50
CA GLN A 64 -10.21 -3.30 -24.79
C GLN A 64 -8.83 -2.66 -24.53
N ALA A 65 -8.21 -2.95 -23.38
CA ALA A 65 -6.88 -2.45 -23.03
C ALA A 65 -5.83 -2.89 -24.06
N ARG A 66 -5.89 -4.15 -24.55
CA ARG A 66 -4.99 -4.66 -25.59
C ARG A 66 -5.14 -3.88 -26.90
N GLU A 67 -6.37 -3.56 -27.30
CA GLU A 67 -6.60 -2.73 -28.49
C GLU A 67 -6.05 -1.31 -28.32
N GLN A 68 -6.30 -0.69 -27.17
CA GLN A 68 -5.78 0.65 -26.90
C GLN A 68 -4.25 0.69 -26.80
N PHE A 69 -3.64 -0.34 -26.21
CA PHE A 69 -2.19 -0.48 -26.17
C PHE A 69 -1.60 -0.61 -27.58
N ALA A 70 -2.21 -1.40 -28.46
CA ALA A 70 -1.78 -1.49 -29.86
C ALA A 70 -1.84 -0.13 -30.57
N ARG A 71 -2.90 0.66 -30.35
CA ARG A 71 -3.04 2.03 -30.90
C ARG A 71 -1.98 3.00 -30.38
N ARG A 72 -1.46 2.77 -29.17
CA ARG A 72 -0.44 3.62 -28.52
C ARG A 72 1.00 3.13 -28.69
N GLY A 73 1.23 2.01 -29.38
CA GLY A 73 2.55 1.40 -29.47
C GLY A 73 3.05 0.86 -28.12
N ILE A 74 2.14 0.41 -27.25
CA ILE A 74 2.46 -0.24 -25.97
C ILE A 74 2.34 -1.75 -26.17
N GLY A 75 3.35 -2.51 -25.77
CA GLY A 75 3.29 -3.97 -25.83
C GLY A 75 2.41 -4.56 -24.71
N TYR A 76 1.48 -5.43 -25.07
CA TYR A 76 0.62 -6.16 -24.14
C TYR A 76 1.13 -7.59 -23.95
N HIS A 77 1.42 -7.99 -22.72
CA HIS A 77 1.83 -9.35 -22.38
C HIS A 77 1.00 -9.90 -21.23
N ARG A 78 0.63 -11.19 -21.29
CA ARG A 78 -0.06 -11.89 -20.21
C ARG A 78 0.71 -13.15 -19.85
N ALA A 79 0.99 -13.34 -18.57
CA ALA A 79 1.65 -14.52 -18.02
C ALA A 79 0.71 -15.24 -17.06
N ALA A 80 0.52 -16.54 -17.25
CA ALA A 80 -0.32 -17.37 -16.38
C ALA A 80 0.40 -17.65 -15.04
N THR A 81 1.72 -17.79 -15.08
CA THR A 81 2.53 -18.21 -13.93
C THR A 81 3.64 -17.21 -13.59
N PRO A 82 4.17 -17.23 -12.35
CA PRO A 82 5.37 -16.47 -11.98
C PRO A 82 6.57 -16.74 -12.90
N ALA A 83 6.79 -18.01 -13.27
CA ALA A 83 7.89 -18.40 -14.14
C ALA A 83 7.77 -17.81 -15.55
N GLU A 84 6.57 -17.84 -16.14
CA GLU A 84 6.29 -17.17 -17.42
C GLU A 84 6.48 -15.66 -17.32
N ALA A 85 6.04 -15.03 -16.24
CA ALA A 85 6.20 -13.58 -16.06
C ALA A 85 7.69 -13.19 -16.02
N VAL A 86 8.50 -13.93 -15.27
CA VAL A 86 9.96 -13.74 -15.22
C VAL A 86 10.59 -13.98 -16.60
N ALA A 87 10.20 -15.05 -17.29
CA ALA A 87 10.73 -15.37 -18.63
C ALA A 87 10.40 -14.27 -19.65
N THR A 88 9.16 -13.77 -19.68
CA THR A 88 8.74 -12.66 -20.54
C THR A 88 9.54 -11.40 -20.24
N ILE A 89 9.69 -11.04 -18.95
CA ILE A 89 10.48 -9.86 -18.57
C ILE A 89 11.95 -10.02 -18.98
N ARG A 90 12.54 -11.21 -18.81
CA ARG A 90 13.89 -11.51 -19.30
C ARG A 90 14.02 -11.36 -20.80
N GLN A 91 13.06 -11.90 -21.56
CA GLN A 91 13.05 -11.76 -23.01
C GLN A 91 12.98 -10.28 -23.44
N LEU A 92 12.10 -9.49 -22.80
CA LEU A 92 11.97 -8.07 -23.10
C LEU A 92 13.21 -7.26 -22.78
N LEU A 93 13.94 -7.64 -21.72
CA LEU A 93 15.16 -6.94 -21.33
C LEU A 93 16.34 -7.20 -22.28
N GLY A 94 16.34 -8.32 -23.01
CA GLY A 94 17.39 -8.64 -23.97
C GLY A 94 18.78 -8.57 -23.32
N ASP A 95 19.66 -7.73 -23.90
CA ASP A 95 21.04 -7.54 -23.45
C ASP A 95 21.22 -6.50 -22.33
N ALA A 96 20.12 -5.96 -21.76
CA ALA A 96 20.19 -5.03 -20.64
C ALA A 96 20.98 -5.63 -19.47
N LYS A 97 21.85 -4.83 -18.86
CA LYS A 97 22.69 -5.24 -17.72
C LYS A 97 22.36 -4.46 -16.46
N ARG A 98 21.91 -3.21 -16.60
CA ARG A 98 21.59 -2.30 -15.50
C ARG A 98 20.11 -1.95 -15.53
N VAL A 99 19.36 -2.42 -14.53
CA VAL A 99 17.90 -2.29 -14.49
C VAL A 99 17.47 -1.62 -13.19
N ALA A 100 16.77 -0.50 -13.33
CA ALA A 100 16.16 0.19 -12.20
C ALA A 100 14.75 -0.37 -11.97
N LYS A 101 14.43 -0.78 -10.74
CA LYS A 101 13.11 -1.26 -10.38
C LYS A 101 12.48 -0.32 -9.35
N SER A 102 11.25 0.12 -9.59
CA SER A 102 10.44 0.71 -8.55
C SER A 102 9.73 -0.38 -7.74
N LYS A 103 9.27 0.00 -6.55
CA LYS A 103 8.44 -0.87 -5.74
C LYS A 103 7.29 -1.49 -6.52
N SER A 104 7.15 -2.81 -6.42
CA SER A 104 6.02 -3.55 -6.96
C SER A 104 5.75 -4.82 -6.16
N MET A 105 4.56 -4.91 -5.57
CA MET A 105 4.11 -6.11 -4.86
C MET A 105 4.07 -7.35 -5.76
N VAL A 106 3.79 -7.17 -7.06
CA VAL A 106 3.78 -8.28 -8.03
C VAL A 106 5.20 -8.71 -8.35
N GLY A 107 6.17 -7.79 -8.35
CA GLY A 107 7.59 -8.12 -8.44
C GLY A 107 8.05 -9.02 -7.29
N GLU A 108 7.67 -8.68 -6.06
CA GLU A 108 7.94 -9.52 -4.87
C GLU A 108 7.21 -10.86 -4.93
N GLU A 109 5.94 -10.84 -5.38
CA GLU A 109 5.11 -12.04 -5.52
C GLU A 109 5.74 -13.10 -6.43
N ILE A 110 6.38 -12.69 -7.53
CA ILE A 110 7.01 -13.62 -8.48
C ILE A 110 8.51 -13.85 -8.21
N GLY A 111 9.07 -13.20 -7.18
CA GLY A 111 10.50 -13.26 -6.88
C GLY A 111 11.37 -12.61 -7.96
N LEU A 112 10.88 -11.55 -8.61
CA LEU A 112 11.50 -10.95 -9.78
C LEU A 112 12.94 -10.53 -9.49
N THR A 113 13.17 -9.69 -8.47
CA THR A 113 14.49 -9.17 -8.11
C THR A 113 15.52 -10.29 -7.94
N HIS A 114 15.18 -11.36 -7.23
CA HIS A 114 16.06 -12.52 -7.05
C HIS A 114 16.38 -13.21 -8.39
N ALA A 115 15.36 -13.48 -9.21
CA ALA A 115 15.55 -14.14 -10.51
C ALA A 115 16.39 -13.30 -11.47
N LEU A 116 16.20 -11.97 -11.49
CA LEU A 116 16.96 -11.10 -12.38
C LEU A 116 18.43 -10.98 -11.96
N ARG A 117 18.71 -10.89 -10.66
CA ARG A 117 20.08 -10.89 -10.11
C ARG A 117 20.80 -12.22 -10.33
N ALA A 118 20.10 -13.34 -10.15
CA ALA A 118 20.64 -14.67 -10.45
C ALA A 118 21.03 -14.84 -11.92
N ALA A 119 20.38 -14.10 -12.82
CA ALA A 119 20.72 -14.02 -14.23
C ALA A 119 21.82 -12.98 -14.55
N GLY A 120 22.50 -12.42 -13.54
CA GLY A 120 23.62 -11.50 -13.71
C GLY A 120 23.25 -10.05 -14.02
N ILE A 121 21.99 -9.65 -13.86
CA ILE A 121 21.59 -8.24 -13.98
C ILE A 121 21.89 -7.49 -12.70
N ASP A 122 22.57 -6.34 -12.86
CA ASP A 122 22.71 -5.32 -11.84
C ASP A 122 21.35 -4.61 -11.68
N LEU A 123 20.62 -4.99 -10.64
CA LEU A 123 19.27 -4.49 -10.36
C LEU A 123 19.25 -3.68 -9.08
N LEU A 124 18.76 -2.45 -9.18
CA LEU A 124 18.60 -1.52 -8.06
C LEU A 124 17.12 -1.27 -7.76
N GLU A 125 16.71 -1.45 -6.50
CA GLU A 125 15.44 -0.91 -6.00
C GLU A 125 15.57 0.60 -5.80
N THR A 126 14.67 1.35 -6.41
CA THR A 126 14.74 2.82 -6.47
C THR A 126 13.91 3.52 -5.40
N ASP A 127 13.05 2.79 -4.70
CA ASP A 127 12.28 3.27 -3.54
C ASP A 127 13.17 3.19 -2.31
N ILE A 128 13.27 4.27 -1.52
CA ILE A 128 14.18 4.33 -0.37
C ILE A 128 13.90 3.19 0.62
N GLY A 129 12.61 2.95 0.92
CA GLY A 129 12.19 1.89 1.80
C GLY A 129 12.58 0.50 1.30
N GLU A 130 12.33 0.21 0.02
CA GLU A 130 12.71 -1.08 -0.59
C GLU A 130 14.23 -1.25 -0.68
N TYR A 131 15.00 -0.20 -0.99
CA TYR A 131 16.47 -0.24 -1.01
C TYR A 131 17.04 -0.64 0.35
N ILE A 132 16.56 -0.01 1.44
CA ILE A 132 16.98 -0.35 2.81
C ILE A 132 16.64 -1.81 3.15
N VAL A 133 15.43 -2.25 2.80
CA VAL A 133 14.96 -3.62 3.08
C VAL A 133 15.71 -4.66 2.24
N ASP A 134 16.13 -4.31 1.03
CA ASP A 134 16.94 -5.16 0.17
C ASP A 134 18.33 -5.42 0.76
N ILE A 135 18.96 -4.40 1.36
CA ILE A 135 20.21 -4.56 2.13
C ILE A 135 20.00 -5.47 3.35
N GLU A 136 18.86 -5.35 4.03
CA GLU A 136 18.54 -6.20 5.19
C GLU A 136 18.32 -7.66 4.80
N GLY A 137 17.69 -7.92 3.65
CA GLY A 137 17.38 -9.26 3.16
C GLY A 137 16.22 -9.96 3.88
N ARG A 138 15.41 -9.24 4.67
CA ARG A 138 14.24 -9.79 5.38
C ARG A 138 12.90 -9.52 4.70
N GLY A 139 12.88 -8.66 3.68
CA GLY A 139 11.67 -8.29 2.96
C GLY A 139 10.82 -7.24 3.68
N PRO A 140 9.78 -6.71 3.01
CA PRO A 140 9.03 -5.56 3.50
C PRO A 140 8.14 -5.91 4.68
N SER A 141 8.06 -4.99 5.64
CA SER A 141 7.17 -5.12 6.80
C SER A 141 5.81 -4.44 6.63
N HIS A 142 5.65 -3.55 5.64
CA HIS A 142 4.39 -2.86 5.34
C HIS A 142 4.25 -2.53 3.85
N ILE A 143 3.02 -2.62 3.31
CA ILE A 143 2.75 -2.41 1.88
C ILE A 143 3.11 -1.01 1.39
N THR A 144 3.02 0.03 2.23
CA THR A 144 3.36 1.42 1.87
C THR A 144 4.57 1.98 2.61
N ALA A 145 5.20 1.19 3.47
CA ALA A 145 6.31 1.63 4.32
C ALA A 145 7.26 0.45 4.60
N PRO A 146 8.00 -0.04 3.59
CA PRO A 146 8.71 -1.32 3.66
C PRO A 146 9.57 -1.47 4.93
N ALA A 147 10.35 -0.43 5.23
CA ALA A 147 11.30 -0.34 6.35
C ALA A 147 10.66 0.08 7.69
N LEU A 148 9.33 0.06 7.85
CA LEU A 148 8.63 0.51 9.08
C LEU A 148 9.15 -0.13 10.39
N HIS A 149 9.70 -1.34 10.30
CA HIS A 149 10.22 -2.08 11.44
C HIS A 149 11.67 -1.69 11.83
N LEU A 150 12.31 -0.81 11.07
CA LEU A 150 13.68 -0.34 11.29
C LEU A 150 13.66 1.07 11.90
N ASN A 151 14.63 1.33 12.77
CA ASN A 151 14.89 2.66 13.32
C ASN A 151 16.09 3.32 12.63
N ARG A 152 16.31 4.61 12.89
CA ARG A 152 17.37 5.40 12.23
C ARG A 152 18.78 4.85 12.44
N ALA A 153 19.11 4.46 13.66
CA ALA A 153 20.41 3.86 13.97
C ALA A 153 20.67 2.59 13.14
N ARG A 154 19.67 1.71 13.03
CA ARG A 154 19.78 0.48 12.24
C ARG A 154 19.86 0.75 10.75
N ILE A 155 19.11 1.72 10.24
CA ILE A 155 19.20 2.16 8.84
C ILE A 155 20.61 2.67 8.53
N ARG A 156 21.19 3.50 9.41
CA ARG A 156 22.57 3.98 9.26
C ARG A 156 23.56 2.81 9.19
N GLU A 157 23.51 1.86 10.13
CA GLU A 157 24.38 0.68 10.12
C GLU A 157 24.28 -0.12 8.81
N MET A 158 23.07 -0.20 8.23
CA MET A 158 22.85 -0.89 6.96
C MET A 158 23.48 -0.13 5.78
N LEU A 159 23.35 1.19 5.74
CA LEU A 159 23.96 2.02 4.69
C LEU A 159 25.49 2.05 4.82
N GLU A 160 26.05 2.05 6.03
CA GLU A 160 27.51 1.97 6.22
C GLU A 160 28.10 0.67 5.64
N ARG A 161 27.33 -0.44 5.68
CA ARG A 161 27.73 -1.71 5.04
C ARG A 161 27.78 -1.65 3.51
N THR A 162 27.17 -0.65 2.88
CA THR A 162 27.28 -0.40 1.44
C THR A 162 28.41 0.57 1.09
N GLY A 163 29.24 0.95 2.08
CA GLY A 163 30.34 1.90 1.91
C GLY A 163 29.95 3.37 2.14
N ALA A 164 28.78 3.63 2.74
CA ALA A 164 28.40 5.00 3.13
C ALA A 164 29.26 5.50 4.31
N GLU A 165 29.75 6.73 4.22
CA GLU A 165 30.36 7.43 5.36
C GLU A 165 29.34 8.41 5.96
N LEU A 166 28.64 7.99 7.01
CA LEU A 166 27.54 8.73 7.61
C LEU A 166 27.90 9.18 9.04
N PRO A 167 28.07 10.49 9.30
CA PRO A 167 28.48 10.99 10.61
C PRO A 167 27.40 10.88 11.70
N ASP A 168 26.13 10.82 11.31
CA ASP A 168 24.96 10.81 12.19
C ASP A 168 23.81 9.98 11.56
N ASP A 169 22.72 9.82 12.31
CA ASP A 169 21.50 9.13 11.87
C ASP A 169 20.38 10.11 11.47
N ASP A 170 20.76 11.30 10.98
CA ASP A 170 19.81 12.32 10.52
C ASP A 170 18.96 11.78 9.35
N PRO A 171 17.63 11.79 9.45
CA PRO A 171 16.76 11.18 8.44
C PRO A 171 16.92 11.79 7.04
N ALA A 172 17.22 13.08 6.97
CA ALA A 172 17.42 13.75 5.68
C ALA A 172 18.75 13.35 5.05
N ARG A 173 19.82 13.19 5.84
CA ARG A 173 21.10 12.64 5.37
C ARG A 173 20.98 11.20 4.89
N LEU A 174 20.31 10.33 5.67
CA LEU A 174 20.08 8.93 5.28
C LEU A 174 19.31 8.84 3.97
N SER A 175 18.23 9.62 3.83
CA SER A 175 17.41 9.64 2.61
C SER A 175 18.17 10.20 1.41
N ARG A 176 18.97 11.26 1.61
CA ARG A 176 19.80 11.86 0.53
C ARG A 176 20.91 10.93 0.04
N TYR A 177 21.51 10.14 0.91
CA TYR A 177 22.48 9.13 0.47
C TYR A 177 21.84 8.13 -0.49
N VAL A 178 20.67 7.58 -0.14
CA VAL A 178 19.96 6.63 -1.02
C VAL A 178 19.54 7.31 -2.33
N ARG A 179 19.04 8.55 -2.26
CA ARG A 179 18.77 9.37 -3.45
C ARG A 179 20.00 9.47 -4.36
N ASP A 180 21.18 9.75 -3.81
CA ASP A 180 22.40 9.93 -4.60
C ASP A 180 22.80 8.60 -5.29
N VAL A 181 22.70 7.48 -4.58
CA VAL A 181 22.91 6.13 -5.16
C VAL A 181 21.94 5.88 -6.33
N VAL A 182 20.65 6.16 -6.15
CA VAL A 182 19.63 5.98 -7.19
C VAL A 182 19.88 6.92 -8.37
N GLY A 183 20.23 8.18 -8.10
CA GLY A 183 20.53 9.19 -9.12
C GLY A 183 21.74 8.79 -9.99
N GLU A 184 22.83 8.33 -9.37
CA GLU A 184 24.00 7.81 -10.08
C GLU A 184 23.66 6.57 -10.91
N PHE A 185 22.83 5.66 -10.38
CA PHE A 185 22.43 4.46 -11.10
C PHE A 185 21.67 4.76 -12.39
N PHE A 186 20.86 5.83 -12.41
CA PHE A 186 20.08 6.22 -13.57
C PHE A 186 20.90 6.80 -14.74
N LYS A 187 22.16 7.19 -14.54
CA LYS A 187 23.02 7.75 -15.60
C LYS A 187 23.24 6.76 -16.76
N ASP A 188 23.48 5.49 -16.42
CA ASP A 188 23.76 4.41 -17.38
C ASP A 188 22.74 3.27 -17.23
N CYS A 189 21.46 3.60 -17.03
CA CYS A 189 20.38 2.63 -16.84
C CYS A 189 19.77 2.18 -18.17
N ASP A 190 19.77 0.87 -18.43
CA ASP A 190 19.29 0.30 -19.69
C ASP A 190 17.76 0.22 -19.73
N ALA A 191 17.14 -0.16 -18.60
CA ALA A 191 15.69 -0.37 -18.51
C ALA A 191 15.11 0.00 -17.13
N GLY A 192 13.88 0.50 -17.14
CA GLY A 192 13.09 0.75 -15.94
C GLY A 192 11.96 -0.28 -15.80
N ILE A 193 11.79 -0.84 -14.60
CA ILE A 193 10.66 -1.70 -14.26
C ILE A 193 9.81 -1.00 -13.21
N THR A 194 8.51 -0.83 -13.46
CA THR A 194 7.58 -0.21 -12.53
C THR A 194 6.35 -1.09 -12.26
N GLY A 195 5.61 -0.76 -11.20
CA GLY A 195 4.27 -1.30 -10.97
C GLY A 195 3.18 -0.45 -11.62
N ALA A 196 1.92 -0.89 -11.53
CA ALA A 196 0.75 -0.06 -11.83
C ALA A 196 -0.28 -0.08 -10.69
N ASN A 197 -0.86 1.08 -10.43
CA ASN A 197 -1.97 1.21 -9.49
C ASN A 197 -3.31 0.94 -10.17
N ALA A 198 -3.43 1.33 -11.45
CA ALA A 198 -4.50 0.94 -12.36
C ALA A 198 -4.02 0.97 -13.82
N VAL A 199 -4.74 0.26 -14.71
CA VAL A 199 -4.64 0.41 -16.17
C VAL A 199 -6.02 0.77 -16.68
N VAL A 200 -6.15 1.85 -17.44
CA VAL A 200 -7.43 2.33 -17.95
C VAL A 200 -7.72 1.67 -19.29
N ALA A 201 -8.79 0.88 -19.37
CA ALA A 201 -9.14 0.11 -20.56
C ALA A 201 -9.61 0.99 -21.72
N SER A 202 -10.44 2.01 -21.45
CA SER A 202 -10.98 2.94 -22.45
C SER A 202 -9.91 3.67 -23.25
N SER A 203 -8.83 4.08 -22.56
CA SER A 203 -7.79 4.92 -23.13
C SER A 203 -6.45 4.22 -23.26
N GLY A 204 -6.22 3.06 -22.66
CA GLY A 204 -4.91 2.41 -22.64
C GLY A 204 -3.86 3.17 -21.81
N ARG A 205 -4.27 4.03 -20.87
CA ARG A 205 -3.33 4.73 -19.99
C ARG A 205 -2.97 3.91 -18.76
N ILE A 206 -1.74 4.05 -18.30
CA ILE A 206 -1.21 3.35 -17.12
C ILE A 206 -1.14 4.36 -15.98
N VAL A 207 -1.81 4.06 -14.87
CA VAL A 207 -1.86 4.93 -13.69
C VAL A 207 -0.86 4.45 -12.65
N ILE A 208 0.08 5.32 -12.28
CA ILE A 208 1.11 5.03 -11.28
C ILE A 208 1.17 6.18 -10.27
N VAL A 209 1.22 5.86 -8.98
CA VAL A 209 1.37 6.86 -7.92
C VAL A 209 2.71 6.71 -7.21
N GLU A 210 3.33 7.83 -6.86
CA GLU A 210 4.58 7.88 -6.11
C GLU A 210 4.70 9.17 -5.28
N ASN A 211 5.67 9.23 -4.37
CA ASN A 211 5.97 10.45 -3.63
C ASN A 211 7.39 11.00 -3.88
N GLU A 212 8.34 10.18 -4.32
CA GLU A 212 9.77 10.53 -4.30
C GLU A 212 10.28 11.08 -5.64
N GLY A 213 9.65 10.73 -6.76
CA GLY A 213 10.11 11.05 -8.12
C GLY A 213 10.93 9.93 -8.77
N ASN A 214 11.24 8.86 -8.03
CA ASN A 214 11.99 7.71 -8.52
C ASN A 214 11.26 6.92 -9.62
N VAL A 215 9.93 6.82 -9.54
CA VAL A 215 9.13 6.17 -10.61
C VAL A 215 9.18 7.03 -11.86
N SER A 216 9.11 8.36 -11.71
CA SER A 216 9.26 9.28 -12.83
C SER A 216 10.60 9.11 -13.54
N LEU A 217 11.70 8.93 -12.80
CA LEU A 217 13.00 8.58 -13.38
C LEU A 217 12.92 7.26 -14.17
N GLY A 218 12.42 6.19 -13.54
CA GLY A 218 12.30 4.86 -14.15
C GLY A 218 11.39 4.79 -15.38
N ALA A 219 10.31 5.57 -15.41
CA ALA A 219 9.38 5.59 -16.53
C ALA A 219 9.86 6.47 -17.69
N SER A 220 10.70 7.49 -17.42
CA SER A 220 11.08 8.50 -18.42
C SER A 220 12.52 8.39 -18.91
N HIS A 221 13.48 7.94 -18.12
CA HIS A 221 14.90 7.99 -18.49
C HIS A 221 15.35 6.82 -19.39
N PRO A 222 15.07 5.55 -19.03
CA PRO A 222 15.56 4.41 -19.81
C PRO A 222 14.87 4.30 -21.16
N LYS A 223 15.56 3.71 -22.14
CA LYS A 223 15.01 3.43 -23.48
C LYS A 223 13.93 2.34 -23.46
N LEU A 224 13.92 1.50 -22.43
CA LEU A 224 12.93 0.46 -22.23
C LEU A 224 12.21 0.65 -20.89
N HIS A 225 10.88 0.71 -20.92
CA HIS A 225 10.03 0.75 -19.73
C HIS A 225 9.09 -0.45 -19.68
N ILE A 226 9.24 -1.29 -18.66
CA ILE A 226 8.39 -2.46 -18.43
C ILE A 226 7.53 -2.22 -17.19
N VAL A 227 6.21 -2.29 -17.35
CA VAL A 227 5.25 -2.24 -16.24
C VAL A 227 4.82 -3.66 -15.90
N ILE A 228 4.93 -4.05 -14.63
CA ILE A 228 4.44 -5.34 -14.12
C ILE A 228 3.24 -5.14 -13.19
N THR A 229 2.15 -5.83 -13.46
CA THR A 229 0.91 -5.69 -12.68
C THR A 229 0.09 -6.98 -12.64
N GLY A 230 -0.81 -7.10 -11.67
CA GLY A 230 -1.78 -8.19 -11.63
C GLY A 230 -2.93 -7.94 -12.62
N LEU A 231 -3.56 -9.02 -13.10
CA LEU A 231 -4.73 -8.93 -14.00
C LEU A 231 -5.80 -7.98 -13.46
N GLU A 232 -6.07 -8.01 -12.16
CA GLU A 232 -7.17 -7.28 -11.56
C GLU A 232 -7.05 -5.75 -11.68
N LYS A 233 -5.89 -5.20 -12.02
CA LYS A 233 -5.62 -3.76 -11.98
C LYS A 233 -6.22 -2.96 -13.15
N VAL A 234 -6.84 -3.62 -14.13
CA VAL A 234 -7.55 -2.92 -15.20
C VAL A 234 -8.84 -2.29 -14.67
N VAL A 235 -9.16 -1.06 -15.08
CA VAL A 235 -10.39 -0.32 -14.78
C VAL A 235 -11.02 0.17 -16.08
N ALA A 236 -12.33 0.41 -16.09
CA ALA A 236 -13.05 0.77 -17.31
C ALA A 236 -12.54 2.07 -17.93
N ASP A 237 -12.48 3.13 -17.12
CA ASP A 237 -12.24 4.49 -17.58
C ASP A 237 -11.49 5.36 -16.55
N GLU A 238 -11.23 6.59 -16.94
CA GLU A 238 -10.62 7.65 -16.15
C GLU A 238 -11.40 7.97 -14.88
N ALA A 239 -12.73 7.96 -14.96
CA ALA A 239 -13.58 8.25 -13.81
C ALA A 239 -13.38 7.17 -12.73
N GLY A 240 -13.29 5.90 -13.13
CA GLY A 240 -12.93 4.79 -12.25
C GLY A 240 -11.52 4.92 -11.65
N ALA A 241 -10.53 5.33 -12.45
CA ALA A 241 -9.19 5.59 -11.95
C ALA A 241 -9.15 6.74 -10.94
N LEU A 242 -9.79 7.88 -11.24
CA LEU A 242 -9.87 9.04 -10.35
C LEU A 242 -10.65 8.72 -9.06
N ALA A 243 -11.69 7.89 -9.14
CA ALA A 243 -12.40 7.40 -7.95
C ALA A 243 -11.50 6.55 -7.04
N ILE A 244 -10.61 5.73 -7.60
CA ILE A 244 -9.61 4.99 -6.83
C ILE A 244 -8.60 5.95 -6.19
N LEU A 245 -8.07 6.91 -6.96
CA LEU A 245 -7.10 7.89 -6.45
C LEU A 245 -7.68 8.72 -5.29
N GLN A 246 -8.96 9.09 -5.36
CA GLN A 246 -9.70 9.82 -4.33
C GLN A 246 -9.65 9.15 -2.94
N VAL A 247 -9.53 7.82 -2.88
CA VAL A 247 -9.55 7.06 -1.62
C VAL A 247 -8.24 6.35 -1.31
N LEU A 248 -7.35 6.18 -2.29
CA LEU A 248 -6.11 5.43 -2.16
C LEU A 248 -5.16 6.06 -1.13
N ALA A 249 -4.66 7.27 -1.41
CA ALA A 249 -3.71 7.96 -0.54
C ALA A 249 -4.34 8.35 0.82
N PRO A 250 -5.62 8.80 0.87
CA PRO A 250 -6.28 9.07 2.15
C PRO A 250 -6.37 7.84 3.05
N SER A 251 -6.62 6.66 2.49
CA SER A 251 -6.69 5.41 3.26
C SER A 251 -5.32 4.84 3.64
N ALA A 252 -4.29 5.17 2.86
CA ALA A 252 -2.97 4.56 2.94
C ALA A 252 -2.00 5.33 3.84
N THR A 253 -1.85 6.62 3.58
CA THR A 253 -0.85 7.48 4.19
C THR A 253 -1.46 8.78 4.73
N ALA A 254 -2.79 8.85 4.82
CA ALA A 254 -3.56 10.04 5.21
C ALA A 254 -3.29 11.29 4.36
N GLN A 255 -2.71 11.13 3.17
CA GLN A 255 -2.46 12.22 2.23
C GLN A 255 -3.70 12.42 1.34
N PRO A 256 -4.03 13.65 0.91
CA PRO A 256 -5.15 13.87 0.00
C PRO A 256 -4.95 13.16 -1.35
N LEU A 257 -3.72 13.23 -1.89
CA LEU A 257 -3.19 12.44 -3.00
C LEU A 257 -1.68 12.21 -2.74
N THR A 258 -1.06 11.28 -3.47
CA THR A 258 0.41 11.16 -3.49
C THR A 258 1.03 12.34 -4.21
N ALA A 259 2.31 12.64 -3.97
CA ALA A 259 2.96 13.81 -4.57
C ALA A 259 2.89 13.79 -6.10
N PHE A 260 3.00 12.61 -6.72
CA PHE A 260 2.81 12.43 -8.15
C PHE A 260 1.76 11.33 -8.40
N SER A 261 0.78 11.64 -9.25
CA SER A 261 -0.14 10.65 -9.84
C SER A 261 -0.07 10.74 -11.35
N HIS A 262 0.61 9.77 -11.95
CA HIS A 262 0.88 9.70 -13.37
C HIS A 262 -0.25 9.00 -14.11
N PHE A 263 -0.61 9.53 -15.27
CA PHE A 263 -1.36 8.85 -16.32
C PHE A 263 -0.45 8.75 -17.53
N LEU A 264 0.20 7.60 -17.70
CA LEU A 264 1.13 7.35 -18.80
C LEU A 264 0.36 6.88 -20.03
N ALA A 265 0.49 7.60 -21.14
CA ALA A 265 -0.01 7.25 -22.45
C ALA A 265 1.06 6.45 -23.23
N GLY A 266 1.30 6.80 -24.49
CA GLY A 266 2.32 6.16 -25.32
C GLY A 266 3.76 6.38 -24.80
N PRO A 267 4.73 5.57 -25.24
CA PRO A 267 6.13 5.81 -24.93
C PRO A 267 6.61 7.16 -25.48
N ALA A 268 7.64 7.72 -24.85
CA ALA A 268 8.34 8.88 -25.41
C ALA A 268 9.04 8.51 -26.74
N PRO A 269 9.34 9.47 -27.63
CA PRO A 269 10.09 9.20 -28.86
C PRO A 269 11.39 8.43 -28.58
N GLY A 270 11.59 7.29 -29.25
CA GLY A 270 12.75 6.43 -29.06
C GLY A 270 12.74 5.55 -27.81
N GLN A 271 11.64 5.54 -27.04
CA GLN A 271 11.41 4.62 -25.93
C GLN A 271 10.48 3.47 -26.35
N GLU A 272 10.70 2.28 -25.81
CA GLU A 272 9.80 1.14 -25.87
C GLU A 272 9.07 0.97 -24.54
N ARG A 273 7.77 0.62 -24.59
CA ARG A 273 6.97 0.41 -23.37
C ARG A 273 6.15 -0.87 -23.46
N HIS A 274 6.22 -1.67 -22.41
CA HIS A 274 5.49 -2.93 -22.29
C HIS A 274 4.76 -3.04 -20.96
N VAL A 275 3.63 -3.75 -20.97
CA VAL A 275 2.88 -4.11 -19.76
C VAL A 275 2.79 -5.63 -19.68
N VAL A 276 3.29 -6.19 -18.58
CA VAL A 276 3.23 -7.62 -18.26
C VAL A 276 2.19 -7.84 -17.16
N PHE A 277 1.05 -8.41 -17.56
CA PHE A 277 -0.01 -8.81 -16.65
C PHE A 277 0.22 -10.21 -16.11
N VAL A 278 0.20 -10.36 -14.79
CA VAL A 278 0.42 -11.62 -14.09
C VAL A 278 -0.90 -12.16 -13.53
N ASP A 279 -1.27 -13.37 -13.95
CA ASP A 279 -2.40 -14.09 -13.39
C ASP A 279 -2.05 -14.68 -12.02
N HIS A 280 -1.15 -15.67 -11.98
CA HIS A 280 -0.73 -16.38 -10.77
C HIS A 280 -1.93 -16.87 -9.93
N GLY A 281 -3.00 -17.31 -10.59
CA GLY A 281 -4.21 -17.84 -9.96
C GLY A 281 -5.32 -16.83 -9.69
N ARG A 282 -5.17 -15.56 -10.09
CA ARG A 282 -6.24 -14.55 -10.03
C ARG A 282 -7.47 -14.93 -10.85
N SER A 283 -7.32 -15.54 -12.03
CA SER A 283 -8.44 -16.06 -12.83
C SER A 283 -9.23 -17.14 -12.07
N ARG A 284 -8.57 -17.92 -11.22
CA ARG A 284 -9.24 -18.89 -10.34
C ARG A 284 -9.93 -18.22 -9.16
N ILE A 285 -9.31 -17.20 -8.57
CA ILE A 285 -9.91 -16.39 -7.49
C ILE A 285 -11.18 -15.71 -8.02
N LEU A 286 -11.13 -15.18 -9.24
CA LEU A 286 -12.26 -14.55 -9.92
C LEU A 286 -13.45 -15.51 -10.09
N ALA A 287 -13.18 -16.77 -10.37
CA ALA A 287 -14.19 -17.81 -10.54
C ALA A 287 -14.84 -18.27 -9.23
N ASP A 288 -14.20 -18.07 -8.07
CA ASP A 288 -14.78 -18.43 -6.76
C ASP A 288 -15.59 -17.26 -6.18
N PRO A 289 -16.93 -17.35 -6.09
CA PRO A 289 -17.76 -16.25 -5.61
C PRO A 289 -17.47 -15.85 -4.16
N ARG A 290 -16.88 -16.75 -3.35
CA ARG A 290 -16.48 -16.44 -1.97
C ARG A 290 -15.27 -15.52 -1.91
N TYR A 291 -14.41 -15.54 -2.94
CA TYR A 291 -13.11 -14.90 -2.91
C TYR A 291 -12.91 -13.82 -3.98
N ARG A 292 -13.69 -13.81 -5.07
CA ARG A 292 -13.51 -12.86 -6.19
C ARG A 292 -13.42 -11.40 -5.78
N GLU A 293 -14.16 -10.99 -4.75
CA GLU A 293 -14.14 -9.62 -4.26
C GLU A 293 -12.77 -9.17 -3.71
N VAL A 294 -11.86 -10.09 -3.36
CA VAL A 294 -10.49 -9.75 -2.96
C VAL A 294 -9.73 -9.04 -4.09
N LEU A 295 -10.09 -9.31 -5.34
CA LEU A 295 -9.51 -8.67 -6.54
C LEU A 295 -9.90 -7.20 -6.67
N LYS A 296 -10.87 -6.69 -5.90
CA LYS A 296 -11.15 -5.25 -5.81
C LYS A 296 -9.99 -4.48 -5.15
N CYS A 297 -9.08 -5.15 -4.44
CA CYS A 297 -8.07 -4.52 -3.60
C CYS A 297 -7.18 -3.51 -4.34
N ILE A 298 -7.16 -2.28 -3.85
CA ILE A 298 -6.30 -1.19 -4.36
C ILE A 298 -4.94 -1.11 -3.65
N ARG A 299 -4.62 -2.08 -2.78
CA ARG A 299 -3.36 -2.18 -2.02
C ARG A 299 -3.05 -0.96 -1.13
N CYS A 300 -4.07 -0.32 -0.55
CA CYS A 300 -3.88 0.85 0.32
C CYS A 300 -3.32 0.53 1.72
N GLY A 301 -3.39 -0.72 2.20
CA GLY A 301 -2.92 -1.08 3.54
C GLY A 301 -3.84 -0.71 4.71
N ALA A 302 -4.98 -0.02 4.48
CA ALA A 302 -5.92 0.37 5.55
C ALA A 302 -6.35 -0.79 6.48
N CYS A 303 -6.56 -1.97 5.89
CA CYS A 303 -6.88 -3.19 6.66
C CYS A 303 -5.75 -3.59 7.63
N MET A 304 -4.49 -3.34 7.28
CA MET A 304 -3.32 -3.63 8.10
C MET A 304 -3.18 -2.61 9.23
N ASN A 305 -3.32 -1.32 8.90
CA ASN A 305 -3.25 -0.21 9.85
C ASN A 305 -4.24 -0.41 11.01
N SER A 306 -5.43 -0.91 10.69
CA SER A 306 -6.51 -1.18 11.65
C SER A 306 -6.42 -2.51 12.40
N CYS A 307 -5.52 -3.42 12.01
CA CYS A 307 -5.49 -4.78 12.52
C CYS A 307 -4.73 -4.87 13.86
N PRO A 308 -5.36 -5.33 14.97
CA PRO A 308 -4.66 -5.48 16.25
C PRO A 308 -3.58 -6.58 16.21
N VAL A 309 -3.78 -7.63 15.41
CA VAL A 309 -2.79 -8.71 15.24
C VAL A 309 -1.56 -8.20 14.51
N TYR A 310 -1.73 -7.45 13.42
CA TYR A 310 -0.63 -6.82 12.69
C TYR A 310 0.18 -5.86 13.57
N ARG A 311 -0.49 -4.98 14.33
CA ARG A 311 0.19 -4.05 15.25
C ARG A 311 0.99 -4.77 16.35
N SER A 312 0.56 -5.96 16.74
CA SER A 312 1.22 -6.74 17.81
C SER A 312 2.35 -7.61 17.28
N ALA A 313 2.15 -8.29 16.15
CA ALA A 313 3.08 -9.26 15.60
C ALA A 313 4.04 -8.68 14.54
N GLY A 314 3.75 -7.51 13.98
CA GLY A 314 4.50 -6.94 12.84
C GLY A 314 4.22 -7.66 11.51
N GLY A 315 4.65 -7.05 10.40
CA GLY A 315 4.44 -7.61 9.05
C GLY A 315 5.31 -8.82 8.72
N LEU A 316 6.55 -8.86 9.21
CA LEU A 316 7.49 -9.95 8.94
C LEU A 316 7.00 -11.30 9.47
N SER A 317 6.17 -11.29 10.53
CA SER A 317 5.55 -12.49 11.09
C SER A 317 4.68 -13.25 10.09
N TYR A 318 4.15 -12.59 9.06
CA TYR A 318 3.35 -13.24 8.04
C TYR A 318 4.20 -14.14 7.12
N GLY A 319 5.48 -13.82 6.89
CA GLY A 319 6.37 -14.65 6.07
C GLY A 319 5.96 -14.77 4.60
N SER A 320 5.16 -13.81 4.12
CA SER A 320 4.66 -13.70 2.75
C SER A 320 4.95 -12.28 2.24
N PRO A 321 5.14 -12.09 0.91
CA PRO A 321 5.15 -10.76 0.29
C PRO A 321 3.92 -9.93 0.63
N TYR A 322 2.81 -10.58 0.99
CA TYR A 322 1.60 -9.92 1.46
C TYR A 322 1.37 -10.17 2.95
N MET A 323 1.15 -9.09 3.71
CA MET A 323 0.95 -9.14 5.16
C MET A 323 -0.39 -8.53 5.61
N GLY A 324 -0.71 -8.69 6.89
CA GLY A 324 -1.97 -8.24 7.49
C GLY A 324 -3.21 -8.97 6.96
N PRO A 325 -4.43 -8.44 7.17
CA PRO A 325 -5.66 -9.13 6.77
C PRO A 325 -5.76 -9.44 5.27
N ILE A 326 -5.33 -8.52 4.40
CA ILE A 326 -5.29 -8.77 2.95
C ILE A 326 -4.28 -9.87 2.61
N GLY A 327 -3.10 -9.87 3.26
CA GLY A 327 -2.07 -10.90 3.09
C GLY A 327 -2.52 -12.29 3.52
N ALA A 328 -3.24 -12.35 4.65
CA ALA A 328 -3.80 -13.59 5.18
C ALA A 328 -4.88 -14.23 4.28
N ILE A 329 -5.45 -13.46 3.34
CA ILE A 329 -6.40 -13.98 2.34
C ILE A 329 -5.69 -14.27 1.03
N ILE A 330 -4.97 -13.29 0.48
CA ILE A 330 -4.42 -13.40 -0.88
C ILE A 330 -3.30 -14.44 -0.96
N SER A 331 -2.48 -14.60 0.08
CA SER A 331 -1.36 -15.54 0.05
C SER A 331 -1.80 -17.00 -0.07
N PRO A 332 -2.70 -17.56 0.77
CA PRO A 332 -3.16 -18.94 0.57
C PRO A 332 -3.96 -19.15 -0.72
N LEU A 333 -4.52 -18.09 -1.32
CA LEU A 333 -5.22 -18.17 -2.60
C LEU A 333 -4.26 -18.25 -3.80
N LEU A 334 -3.17 -17.47 -3.77
CA LEU A 334 -2.12 -17.51 -4.80
C LEU A 334 -1.23 -18.76 -4.66
N TRP A 335 -0.70 -19.03 -3.45
CA TRP A 335 0.14 -20.20 -3.16
C TRP A 335 -0.68 -21.33 -2.51
N ARG A 336 -1.24 -22.19 -3.35
CA ARG A 336 -2.11 -23.31 -2.93
C ARG A 336 -1.39 -24.56 -2.44
N ASP A 337 -0.07 -24.54 -2.39
CA ASP A 337 0.74 -25.63 -1.84
C ASP A 337 0.64 -25.76 -0.31
N GLY A 338 -0.13 -24.87 0.34
CA GLY A 338 -0.44 -24.91 1.75
C GLY A 338 0.56 -24.17 2.64
N ARG A 339 1.63 -23.59 2.08
CA ARG A 339 2.66 -22.88 2.87
C ARG A 339 2.14 -21.70 3.71
N TYR A 340 0.98 -21.16 3.34
CA TYR A 340 0.30 -20.04 4.00
C TYR A 340 -1.08 -20.40 4.54
N ALA A 341 -1.40 -21.69 4.68
CA ALA A 341 -2.71 -22.15 5.15
C ALA A 341 -3.03 -21.74 6.61
N ASP A 342 -2.02 -21.36 7.37
CA ASP A 342 -2.13 -20.88 8.75
C ASP A 342 -2.39 -19.37 8.87
N LEU A 343 -2.10 -18.58 7.83
CA LEU A 343 -2.29 -17.12 7.86
C LEU A 343 -3.74 -16.68 8.13
N PRO A 344 -4.81 -17.35 7.65
CA PRO A 344 -6.18 -17.00 8.01
C PRO A 344 -6.44 -17.00 9.52
N PHE A 345 -5.63 -17.73 10.31
CA PHE A 345 -5.70 -17.77 11.77
C PHE A 345 -5.02 -16.58 12.46
N ALA A 346 -4.24 -15.77 11.72
CA ALA A 346 -3.65 -14.51 12.17
C ALA A 346 -4.69 -13.37 12.26
N SER A 347 -5.85 -13.63 12.87
CA SER A 347 -6.94 -12.67 12.96
C SER A 347 -7.81 -12.93 14.19
N SER A 348 -8.20 -11.87 14.89
CA SER A 348 -9.23 -11.90 15.93
C SER A 348 -10.66 -11.87 15.37
N LEU A 349 -10.82 -11.76 14.03
CA LEU A 349 -12.10 -11.66 13.34
C LEU A 349 -12.98 -10.47 13.80
N CYS A 350 -12.38 -9.39 14.30
CA CYS A 350 -13.10 -8.21 14.80
C CYS A 350 -13.82 -7.37 13.71
N GLY A 351 -13.73 -7.73 12.43
CA GLY A 351 -14.45 -7.03 11.34
C GLY A 351 -13.89 -5.68 10.92
N ARG A 352 -12.99 -5.04 11.70
CA ARG A 352 -12.47 -3.70 11.42
C ARG A 352 -11.86 -3.54 10.01
N CYS A 353 -11.16 -4.57 9.54
CA CYS A 353 -10.56 -4.59 8.20
C CYS A 353 -11.57 -4.44 7.06
N THR A 354 -12.82 -4.85 7.26
CA THR A 354 -13.92 -4.66 6.31
C THR A 354 -14.53 -3.27 6.44
N GLU A 355 -14.75 -2.81 7.67
CA GLU A 355 -15.31 -1.49 7.94
C GLU A 355 -14.46 -0.36 7.33
N VAL A 356 -13.12 -0.47 7.43
CA VAL A 356 -12.19 0.55 6.91
C VAL A 356 -11.82 0.35 5.44
N CYS A 357 -12.27 -0.71 4.78
CA CYS A 357 -11.90 -0.97 3.39
C CYS A 357 -12.54 0.08 2.47
N PRO A 358 -11.76 0.89 1.74
CA PRO A 358 -12.32 1.95 0.90
C PRO A 358 -13.04 1.41 -0.35
N VAL A 359 -12.87 0.13 -0.66
CA VAL A 359 -13.49 -0.55 -1.83
C VAL A 359 -14.36 -1.74 -1.41
N GLY A 360 -14.81 -1.75 -0.15
CA GLY A 360 -15.89 -2.64 0.32
C GLY A 360 -15.58 -4.14 0.24
N ILE A 361 -14.39 -4.58 0.66
CA ILE A 361 -14.02 -6.01 0.67
C ILE A 361 -14.35 -6.65 2.03
N PRO A 362 -15.14 -7.74 2.09
CA PRO A 362 -15.51 -8.41 3.34
C PRO A 362 -14.41 -9.36 3.83
N LEU A 363 -13.19 -8.85 4.04
CA LEU A 363 -12.00 -9.61 4.43
C LEU A 363 -12.25 -10.55 5.63
N HIS A 364 -12.98 -10.11 6.66
CA HIS A 364 -13.25 -10.96 7.84
C HIS A 364 -14.06 -12.23 7.51
N ARG A 365 -14.97 -12.17 6.53
CA ARG A 365 -15.75 -13.33 6.07
C ARG A 365 -14.87 -14.28 5.26
N MET A 366 -14.07 -13.75 4.34
CA MET A 366 -13.10 -14.55 3.57
C MET A 366 -12.10 -15.28 4.45
N LEU A 367 -11.66 -14.66 5.56
CA LEU A 367 -10.80 -15.32 6.55
C LEU A 367 -11.49 -16.53 7.20
N LEU A 368 -12.78 -16.43 7.51
CA LEU A 368 -13.57 -17.56 8.03
C LEU A 368 -13.68 -18.68 7.00
N ASP A 369 -13.99 -18.34 5.75
CA ASP A 369 -14.07 -19.31 4.65
C ASP A 369 -12.74 -20.02 4.44
N LEU A 370 -11.62 -19.29 4.46
CA LEU A 370 -10.28 -19.87 4.33
C LEU A 370 -9.88 -20.76 5.50
N ARG A 371 -10.32 -20.44 6.74
CA ARG A 371 -10.15 -21.35 7.89
C ARG A 371 -10.92 -22.65 7.67
N ALA A 372 -12.16 -22.57 7.19
CA ALA A 372 -12.98 -23.75 6.89
C ALA A 372 -12.34 -24.61 5.78
N ASP A 373 -11.85 -23.96 4.72
CA ASP A 373 -11.10 -24.57 3.63
C ASP A 373 -9.82 -25.27 4.13
N ALA A 374 -9.04 -24.62 5.00
CA ALA A 374 -7.81 -25.21 5.54
C ALA A 374 -8.09 -26.44 6.40
N VAL A 375 -9.19 -26.42 7.18
CA VAL A 375 -9.62 -27.58 7.98
C VAL A 375 -10.12 -28.72 7.09
N SER A 376 -10.94 -28.43 6.08
CA SER A 376 -11.48 -29.44 5.17
C SER A 376 -10.40 -30.12 4.34
N LYS A 377 -9.37 -29.38 3.93
CA LYS A 377 -8.17 -29.88 3.23
C LYS A 377 -7.15 -30.53 4.16
N GLY A 378 -7.36 -30.51 5.47
CA GLY A 378 -6.47 -31.11 6.46
C GLY A 378 -5.11 -30.42 6.62
N GLN A 379 -5.02 -29.13 6.28
CA GLN A 379 -3.76 -28.36 6.23
C GLN A 379 -3.31 -27.82 7.59
N VAL A 380 -4.21 -27.67 8.57
CA VAL A 380 -3.91 -27.00 9.86
C VAL A 380 -4.25 -27.82 11.10
N ALA A 381 -5.23 -28.73 11.04
CA ALA A 381 -5.64 -29.55 12.18
C ALA A 381 -5.09 -30.98 12.07
N GLY A 382 -4.56 -31.53 13.17
CA GLY A 382 -4.15 -32.94 13.23
C GLY A 382 -5.35 -33.91 13.26
N ARG A 383 -5.11 -35.21 13.01
CA ARG A 383 -6.15 -36.26 13.18
C ARG A 383 -6.78 -36.25 14.59
N PRO A 384 -6.00 -36.09 15.70
CA PRO A 384 -6.57 -36.07 17.05
C PRO A 384 -7.48 -34.88 17.30
N GLU A 385 -7.07 -33.68 16.89
CA GLU A 385 -7.86 -32.45 17.04
C GLU A 385 -9.19 -32.55 16.27
N ARG A 386 -9.16 -33.05 15.02
CA ARG A 386 -10.39 -33.28 14.24
C ARG A 386 -11.33 -34.26 14.92
N LEU A 387 -10.81 -35.33 15.51
CA LEU A 387 -11.62 -36.30 16.24
C LEU A 387 -12.25 -35.68 17.49
N ALA A 388 -11.47 -34.88 18.24
CA ALA A 388 -11.97 -34.16 19.40
C ALA A 388 -13.11 -33.20 19.05
N TRP A 389 -12.96 -32.41 17.98
CA TRP A 389 -14.03 -31.50 17.53
C TRP A 389 -15.26 -32.24 16.99
N ARG A 390 -15.08 -33.37 16.30
CA ARG A 390 -16.20 -34.22 15.85
C ARG A 390 -16.95 -34.83 17.04
N ALA A 391 -16.22 -35.32 18.03
CA ALA A 391 -16.81 -35.85 19.26
C ALA A 391 -17.57 -34.74 20.02
N TRP A 392 -16.98 -33.55 20.15
CA TRP A 392 -17.62 -32.40 20.75
C TRP A 392 -18.87 -31.96 19.99
N ALA A 393 -18.83 -31.88 18.66
CA ALA A 393 -20.01 -31.54 17.87
C ALA A 393 -21.10 -32.60 18.03
N ALA A 394 -20.76 -33.89 17.95
CA ALA A 394 -21.72 -34.98 18.11
C ALA A 394 -22.42 -34.97 19.48
N THR A 395 -21.72 -34.52 20.54
CA THR A 395 -22.30 -34.41 21.89
C THR A 395 -23.04 -33.10 22.11
N MET A 396 -22.62 -31.99 21.49
CA MET A 396 -23.15 -30.65 21.77
C MET A 396 -24.21 -30.17 20.77
N THR A 397 -24.34 -30.80 19.60
CA THR A 397 -25.39 -30.47 18.62
C THR A 397 -26.73 -31.10 19.04
N GLY A 398 -27.41 -30.53 20.05
CA GLY A 398 -28.75 -30.94 20.46
C GLY A 398 -28.91 -30.99 21.99
N ALA A 399 -30.01 -30.45 22.49
CA ALA A 399 -30.20 -30.19 23.93
C ALA A 399 -30.09 -31.44 24.82
N THR A 400 -30.62 -32.59 24.38
CA THR A 400 -30.59 -33.85 25.15
C THR A 400 -29.17 -34.43 25.24
N ARG A 401 -28.47 -34.51 24.10
CA ARG A 401 -27.07 -34.97 24.02
C ARG A 401 -26.15 -34.07 24.81
N ALA A 402 -26.30 -32.75 24.69
CA ALA A 402 -25.48 -31.79 25.42
C ALA A 402 -25.67 -31.89 26.93
N ARG A 403 -26.92 -32.04 27.40
CA ARG A 403 -27.23 -32.25 28.83
C ARG A 403 -26.68 -33.57 29.35
N ALA A 404 -26.81 -34.67 28.61
CA ALA A 404 -26.28 -35.97 28.98
C ALA A 404 -24.74 -35.94 29.03
N ALA A 405 -24.10 -35.37 28.01
CA ALA A 405 -22.64 -35.19 27.98
C ALA A 405 -22.15 -34.33 29.14
N SER A 406 -22.87 -33.25 29.49
CA SER A 406 -22.53 -32.37 30.62
C SER A 406 -22.76 -33.05 31.98
N ALA A 407 -23.78 -33.90 32.12
CA ALA A 407 -23.99 -34.72 33.31
C ALA A 407 -22.88 -35.77 33.48
N MET A 408 -22.52 -36.49 32.40
CA MET A 408 -21.40 -37.42 32.40
C MET A 408 -20.07 -36.73 32.64
N ALA A 409 -19.85 -35.54 32.07
CA ALA A 409 -18.65 -34.74 32.31
C ALA A 409 -18.57 -34.30 33.77
N ARG A 410 -19.68 -33.88 34.40
CA ARG A 410 -19.71 -33.57 35.83
C ARG A 410 -19.37 -34.77 36.69
N ILE A 411 -19.93 -35.94 36.40
CA ILE A 411 -19.61 -37.19 37.11
C ILE A 411 -18.14 -37.55 36.91
N GLY A 412 -17.64 -37.49 35.68
CA GLY A 412 -16.24 -37.73 35.34
C GLY A 412 -15.27 -36.75 36.02
N LEU A 413 -15.59 -35.45 36.07
CA LEU A 413 -14.81 -34.43 36.79
C LEU A 413 -14.88 -34.62 38.31
N HIS A 414 -15.99 -35.12 38.86
CA HIS A 414 -16.08 -35.48 40.28
C HIS A 414 -15.28 -36.75 40.62
N SER A 415 -15.21 -37.73 39.71
CA SER A 415 -14.49 -38.99 39.91
C SER A 415 -12.99 -38.91 39.56
N PHE A 416 -12.59 -38.10 38.57
CA PHE A 416 -11.19 -37.89 38.12
C PHE A 416 -10.60 -36.54 38.55
N GLY A 417 -11.37 -35.60 39.11
CA GLY A 417 -10.88 -34.30 39.57
C GLY A 417 -9.85 -34.37 40.71
N ARG A 418 -9.68 -35.54 41.33
CA ARG A 418 -8.58 -35.84 42.26
C ARG A 418 -7.28 -36.30 41.57
N VAL A 419 -7.33 -36.79 40.33
CA VAL A 419 -6.18 -37.33 39.58
C VAL A 419 -5.72 -36.37 38.47
N VAL A 420 -6.62 -35.54 37.92
CA VAL A 420 -6.31 -34.49 36.92
C VAL A 420 -6.38 -33.09 37.53
N ARG A 421 -6.01 -32.96 38.81
CA ARG A 421 -5.44 -31.70 39.29
C ARG A 421 -3.95 -31.77 38.95
N PRO A 422 -3.44 -31.02 37.95
CA PRO A 422 -1.99 -30.89 37.85
C PRO A 422 -1.50 -30.34 39.20
N PRO A 423 -0.39 -30.85 39.76
CA PRO A 423 0.20 -30.24 40.95
C PRO A 423 0.54 -28.79 40.58
N GLY A 424 -0.21 -27.85 41.14
CA GLY A 424 -0.13 -26.45 40.76
C GLY A 424 1.24 -25.89 41.11
N LYS A 425 2.15 -25.80 40.13
CA LYS A 425 3.41 -25.04 40.23
C LYS A 425 3.21 -23.52 40.04
N HIS A 426 1.98 -23.06 39.83
CA HIS A 426 1.67 -21.68 39.45
C HIS A 426 0.50 -21.11 40.27
N ARG A 427 0.47 -21.39 41.57
CA ARG A 427 -0.45 -20.69 42.48
C ARG A 427 -0.06 -19.22 42.69
N ASP A 428 1.17 -18.87 42.35
CA ASP A 428 1.74 -17.53 42.45
C ASP A 428 2.02 -16.90 41.06
N ASP A 429 1.40 -17.38 39.98
CA ASP A 429 1.59 -16.76 38.65
C ASP A 429 0.72 -15.49 38.53
N PRO A 430 1.33 -14.28 38.47
CA PRO A 430 0.61 -13.01 38.44
C PRO A 430 -0.19 -12.77 37.14
N ARG A 431 -0.27 -13.77 36.25
CA ARG A 431 -1.00 -13.73 34.96
C ARG A 431 -2.39 -14.36 35.01
N LEU A 432 -2.81 -14.94 36.13
CA LEU A 432 -4.19 -15.38 36.33
C LEU A 432 -5.05 -14.17 36.74
N LEU A 433 -6.01 -13.80 35.90
CA LEU A 433 -6.95 -12.70 36.20
C LEU A 433 -7.87 -13.09 37.37
N PRO A 434 -8.14 -12.18 38.32
CA PRO A 434 -9.06 -12.44 39.42
C PRO A 434 -10.51 -12.59 38.93
N ASP A 435 -11.32 -13.28 39.73
CA ASP A 435 -12.75 -13.49 39.50
C ASP A 435 -13.48 -12.14 39.38
N PRO A 436 -14.41 -11.92 38.42
CA PRO A 436 -14.94 -10.60 38.04
C PRO A 436 -15.77 -9.86 39.11
N ALA A 437 -15.84 -10.37 40.33
CA ALA A 437 -16.65 -9.82 41.42
C ALA A 437 -15.93 -8.76 42.26
N ALA A 438 -14.64 -8.48 42.03
CA ALA A 438 -13.96 -7.40 42.71
C ALA A 438 -14.32 -6.05 42.07
N VAL A 439 -15.09 -5.22 42.78
CA VAL A 439 -15.28 -3.81 42.44
C VAL A 439 -13.91 -3.17 42.38
N HIS A 440 -13.52 -2.69 41.20
CA HIS A 440 -12.23 -2.03 41.02
C HIS A 440 -12.20 -0.73 41.83
N ASP A 441 -11.16 -0.56 42.63
CA ASP A 441 -10.86 0.70 43.29
C ASP A 441 -10.54 1.75 42.22
N VAL A 442 -11.42 2.75 42.10
CA VAL A 442 -11.37 3.76 41.05
C VAL A 442 -10.13 4.64 41.18
N ASP A 443 -9.54 4.69 42.38
CA ASP A 443 -8.32 5.45 42.68
C ASP A 443 -7.04 4.71 42.26
N LEU A 444 -7.13 3.40 41.96
CA LEU A 444 -6.03 2.59 41.41
C LEU A 444 -6.05 2.51 39.88
N LEU A 445 -7.11 2.99 39.24
CA LEU A 445 -7.12 3.19 37.80
C LEU A 445 -6.24 4.40 37.48
N ILE A 446 -5.36 4.26 36.49
CA ILE A 446 -4.60 5.40 35.96
C ILE A 446 -5.61 6.44 35.50
N GLN A 447 -5.77 7.51 36.27
CA GLN A 447 -6.54 8.66 35.80
C GLN A 447 -5.87 9.17 34.54
N ALA A 448 -6.67 9.38 33.49
CA ALA A 448 -6.16 9.95 32.24
C ALA A 448 -5.39 11.23 32.59
N SER A 449 -4.09 11.26 32.30
CA SER A 449 -3.27 12.44 32.63
C SER A 449 -3.92 13.68 32.01
N PRO A 450 -4.01 14.81 32.72
CA PRO A 450 -4.54 16.08 32.17
C PRO A 450 -3.64 16.70 31.08
N GLY A 451 -2.71 15.93 30.52
CA GLY A 451 -1.56 16.45 29.78
C GLY A 451 -1.06 15.45 28.74
N ARG A 452 -1.94 15.03 27.83
CA ARG A 452 -1.51 14.91 26.44
C ARG A 452 -2.34 15.91 25.65
N ALA A 453 -1.81 17.13 25.54
CA ALA A 453 -2.07 17.91 24.35
C ALA A 453 -1.44 17.14 23.19
N GLU A 454 -2.13 16.11 22.70
CA GLU A 454 -2.01 15.72 21.31
C GLU A 454 -2.35 17.00 20.55
N ALA A 455 -1.35 17.67 19.97
CA ALA A 455 -1.61 18.75 19.05
C ALA A 455 -2.41 18.11 17.89
N PRO A 456 -3.72 18.36 17.78
CA PRO A 456 -4.46 17.79 16.69
C PRO A 456 -4.01 18.54 15.43
N ILE A 457 -3.73 17.82 14.34
CA ILE A 457 -3.57 18.41 13.00
C ILE A 457 -4.97 18.78 12.42
N ILE A 458 -5.94 19.01 13.31
CA ILE A 458 -7.32 19.36 13.04
C ILE A 458 -7.70 20.39 14.09
N ALA A 459 -7.82 21.66 13.72
CA ALA A 459 -8.60 22.58 14.52
C ALA A 459 -10.07 22.12 14.42
N PRO A 460 -10.74 21.74 15.53
CA PRO A 460 -12.19 21.59 15.52
C PRO A 460 -12.81 22.89 14.99
N GLY A 461 -13.66 22.81 13.97
CA GLY A 461 -14.25 23.99 13.33
C GLY A 461 -13.42 24.61 12.19
N GLU A 462 -12.64 23.82 11.44
CA GLU A 462 -12.02 24.28 10.18
C GLU A 462 -13.09 24.85 9.24
N VAL A 463 -13.17 26.18 9.13
CA VAL A 463 -14.03 26.87 8.17
C VAL A 463 -13.28 26.96 6.86
N LEU A 464 -13.74 26.20 5.86
CA LEU A 464 -13.17 26.28 4.53
C LEU A 464 -13.56 27.61 3.87
N PRO A 465 -12.65 28.22 3.09
CA PRO A 465 -13.01 29.36 2.25
C PRO A 465 -14.21 29.03 1.35
N ALA A 466 -15.06 30.01 1.09
CA ALA A 466 -16.27 29.80 0.29
C ALA A 466 -15.96 29.49 -1.19
N THR A 467 -14.87 30.07 -1.72
CA THR A 467 -14.50 29.97 -3.13
C THR A 467 -13.53 28.81 -3.39
N LEU A 468 -13.61 28.20 -4.58
CA LEU A 468 -12.68 27.13 -4.98
C LEU A 468 -11.21 27.56 -4.95
N PRO A 469 -10.81 28.75 -5.46
CA PRO A 469 -9.42 29.20 -5.37
C PRO A 469 -8.96 29.39 -3.92
N GLY A 470 -9.83 29.89 -3.04
CA GLY A 470 -9.52 30.02 -1.61
C GLY A 470 -9.29 28.65 -0.95
N ARG A 471 -10.17 27.68 -1.23
CA ARG A 471 -10.01 26.29 -0.73
C ARG A 471 -8.75 25.65 -1.26
N PHE A 472 -8.48 25.80 -2.55
CA PHE A 472 -7.25 25.34 -3.19
C PHE A 472 -6.02 25.91 -2.47
N ALA A 473 -5.95 27.24 -2.28
CA ALA A 473 -4.82 27.89 -1.63
C ALA A 473 -4.62 27.40 -0.20
N HIS A 474 -5.71 27.25 0.56
CA HIS A 474 -5.70 26.70 1.91
C HIS A 474 -5.13 25.26 1.94
N ARG A 475 -5.62 24.38 1.06
CA ARG A 475 -5.18 22.98 1.00
C ARG A 475 -3.75 22.83 0.47
N ALA A 476 -3.38 23.61 -0.53
CA ALA A 476 -2.01 23.66 -1.05
C ALA A 476 -1.03 24.16 0.04
N GLY A 477 -1.42 25.20 0.80
CA GLY A 477 -0.65 25.70 1.93
C GLY A 477 -0.43 24.65 3.03
N GLN A 478 -1.42 23.80 3.33
CA GLN A 478 -1.26 22.66 4.26
C GLN A 478 -0.24 21.62 3.78
N LEU A 479 0.02 21.54 2.47
CA LEU A 479 1.07 20.70 1.88
C LEU A 479 2.43 21.41 1.82
N GLY A 480 2.51 22.66 2.29
CA GLY A 480 3.69 23.51 2.21
C GLY A 480 3.96 24.05 0.81
N VAL A 481 2.94 24.17 -0.03
CA VAL A 481 2.99 24.86 -1.33
C VAL A 481 2.81 26.35 -1.09
N THR A 482 3.67 27.17 -1.69
CA THR A 482 3.50 28.62 -1.66
C THR A 482 2.50 29.04 -2.73
N VAL A 483 1.40 29.67 -2.35
CA VAL A 483 0.37 30.15 -3.29
C VAL A 483 0.39 31.67 -3.34
N VAL A 484 0.62 32.22 -4.52
CA VAL A 484 0.77 33.66 -4.77
C VAL A 484 -0.10 34.09 -5.95
N THR A 485 -0.38 35.38 -6.06
CA THR A 485 -1.05 35.97 -7.24
C THR A 485 -0.05 36.55 -8.24
N GLU A 486 1.12 36.94 -7.75
CA GLU A 486 2.22 37.50 -8.53
C GLU A 486 3.50 36.71 -8.26
N TYR A 487 4.34 36.56 -9.29
CA TYR A 487 5.52 35.73 -9.25
C TYR A 487 6.75 36.50 -9.72
N GLU A 488 7.80 36.46 -8.89
CA GLU A 488 9.12 36.96 -9.22
C GLU A 488 10.03 35.79 -9.65
N PRO A 489 10.50 35.77 -10.91
CA PRO A 489 11.38 34.71 -11.39
C PRO A 489 12.70 34.63 -10.63
N ARG A 490 13.11 33.41 -10.29
CA ARG A 490 14.45 33.09 -9.80
C ARG A 490 15.17 32.19 -10.80
N GLU A 491 16.48 32.29 -10.80
CA GLU A 491 17.34 31.40 -11.59
C GLU A 491 17.09 29.94 -11.18
N GLY A 492 16.94 29.05 -12.16
CA GLY A 492 16.65 27.62 -11.95
C GLY A 492 15.16 27.27 -11.80
N ASP A 493 14.27 28.25 -11.83
CA ASP A 493 12.83 27.98 -11.80
C ASP A 493 12.34 27.27 -13.05
N ARG A 494 11.52 26.24 -12.85
CA ARG A 494 10.76 25.60 -13.93
C ARG A 494 9.32 26.09 -13.91
N LEU A 495 8.99 26.96 -14.86
CA LEU A 495 7.63 27.47 -15.03
C LEU A 495 6.78 26.51 -15.88
N LEU A 496 5.53 26.30 -15.45
CA LEU A 496 4.53 25.46 -16.11
C LEU A 496 3.17 26.13 -16.06
N GLN A 497 2.30 25.72 -16.98
CA GLN A 497 0.88 26.06 -16.97
C GLN A 497 0.08 24.81 -16.61
N ALA A 498 -0.78 24.91 -15.60
CA ALA A 498 -1.73 23.87 -15.29
C ALA A 498 -2.94 23.94 -16.21
N THR A 499 -3.43 22.76 -16.58
CA THR A 499 -4.67 22.57 -17.34
C THR A 499 -5.90 22.71 -16.44
N ALA A 500 -5.78 22.25 -15.19
CA ALA A 500 -6.79 22.38 -14.16
C ALA A 500 -6.17 22.24 -12.77
N ALA A 501 -6.93 22.46 -11.72
CA ALA A 501 -6.50 22.17 -10.35
C ALA A 501 -7.65 21.65 -9.49
N VAL A 502 -7.33 21.10 -8.31
CA VAL A 502 -8.28 20.45 -7.41
C VAL A 502 -8.27 21.14 -6.06
N ALA A 503 -9.35 21.84 -5.74
CA ALA A 503 -9.49 22.61 -4.51
C ALA A 503 -9.40 21.73 -3.26
N GLY A 504 -10.09 20.59 -3.23
CA GLY A 504 -10.15 19.71 -2.06
C GLY A 504 -8.82 19.05 -1.71
N THR A 505 -7.85 19.02 -2.63
CA THR A 505 -6.55 18.36 -2.44
C THR A 505 -5.36 19.31 -2.59
N GLY A 506 -5.57 20.56 -3.03
CA GLY A 506 -4.49 21.52 -3.32
C GLY A 506 -3.56 21.03 -4.45
N SER A 507 -4.09 20.24 -5.38
CA SER A 507 -3.29 19.58 -6.43
C SER A 507 -3.50 20.24 -7.78
N VAL A 508 -2.48 20.21 -8.64
CA VAL A 508 -2.54 20.77 -9.99
C VAL A 508 -2.47 19.65 -11.03
N LEU A 509 -3.20 19.79 -12.12
CA LEU A 509 -3.16 18.89 -13.27
C LEU A 509 -2.31 19.53 -14.37
N LEU A 510 -1.30 18.80 -14.81
CA LEU A 510 -0.47 19.12 -15.96
C LEU A 510 -0.83 18.14 -17.09
N THR A 511 -1.02 18.63 -18.31
CA THR A 511 -1.17 17.82 -19.55
C THR A 511 -0.29 18.37 -20.68
N GLY A 512 -0.07 17.58 -21.74
CA GLY A 512 0.72 17.99 -22.91
C GLY A 512 2.24 17.99 -22.69
N ASP A 513 3.03 18.56 -23.60
CA ASP A 513 4.50 18.48 -23.59
C ASP A 513 5.14 19.08 -22.32
N ALA A 514 4.46 20.02 -21.66
CA ALA A 514 4.87 20.58 -20.37
C ALA A 514 4.87 19.54 -19.22
N THR A 515 4.30 18.35 -19.43
CA THR A 515 4.33 17.21 -18.50
C THR A 515 5.57 16.34 -18.59
N ASP A 516 6.57 16.71 -19.40
CA ASP A 516 7.83 15.97 -19.41
C ASP A 516 8.40 15.91 -17.99
N ARG A 517 8.58 14.68 -17.52
CA ARG A 517 9.01 14.39 -16.15
C ARG A 517 10.47 14.78 -15.96
N ARG A 518 11.34 14.61 -16.98
CA ARG A 518 12.78 14.83 -16.78
C ARG A 518 13.10 16.27 -16.35
N PRO A 519 12.58 17.32 -17.02
CA PRO A 519 12.79 18.70 -16.59
C PRO A 519 12.19 19.02 -15.20
N LEU A 520 11.09 18.37 -14.81
CA LEU A 520 10.46 18.57 -13.50
C LEU A 520 11.29 18.00 -12.36
N LEU A 521 11.95 16.87 -12.61
CA LEU A 521 12.82 16.22 -11.62
C LEU A 521 14.15 16.93 -11.45
N ALA A 522 14.64 17.59 -12.50
CA ALA A 522 15.87 18.38 -12.45
C ALA A 522 15.71 19.75 -11.78
N ALA A 523 14.47 20.22 -11.59
CA ALA A 523 14.20 21.54 -11.04
C ALA A 523 14.22 21.52 -9.50
N THR A 524 14.99 22.43 -8.89
CA THR A 524 14.92 22.65 -7.44
C THR A 524 13.55 23.20 -7.04
N ARG A 525 13.02 24.11 -7.87
CA ARG A 525 11.72 24.77 -7.67
C ARG A 525 10.88 24.72 -8.93
N VAL A 526 9.65 24.23 -8.78
CA VAL A 526 8.64 24.21 -9.83
C VAL A 526 7.60 25.29 -9.54
N VAL A 527 7.30 26.09 -10.55
CA VAL A 527 6.33 27.18 -10.50
C VAL A 527 5.20 26.85 -11.46
N VAL A 528 3.97 26.75 -10.95
CA VAL A 528 2.81 26.38 -11.76
C VAL A 528 1.79 27.50 -11.76
N ARG A 529 1.53 28.06 -12.94
CA ARG A 529 0.40 28.99 -13.14
C ARG A 529 -0.89 28.18 -13.22
N VAL A 530 -1.90 28.60 -12.48
CA VAL A 530 -3.23 27.95 -12.42
C VAL A 530 -4.29 29.01 -12.68
N ASP A 531 -5.10 28.80 -13.71
CA ASP A 531 -6.28 29.62 -13.97
C ASP A 531 -7.36 29.29 -12.91
N PRO A 532 -7.78 30.26 -12.07
CA PRO A 532 -8.82 30.07 -11.08
C PRO A 532 -10.15 29.52 -11.64
N ALA A 533 -10.46 29.75 -12.93
CA ALA A 533 -11.68 29.25 -13.58
C ALA A 533 -11.66 27.73 -13.86
N THR A 534 -10.48 27.12 -13.88
CA THR A 534 -10.28 25.68 -14.17
C THR A 534 -10.21 24.82 -12.90
N ILE A 535 -10.40 25.42 -11.73
CA ILE A 535 -10.33 24.72 -10.45
C ILE A 535 -11.63 23.92 -10.24
N VAL A 536 -11.50 22.61 -10.03
CA VAL A 536 -12.59 21.71 -9.65
C VAL A 536 -12.55 21.40 -8.15
N GLU A 537 -13.68 21.00 -7.56
CA GLU A 537 -13.74 20.71 -6.13
C GLU A 537 -12.96 19.41 -5.77
N HIS A 538 -13.13 18.35 -6.56
CA HIS A 538 -12.59 17.02 -6.27
C HIS A 538 -11.93 16.40 -7.50
N PRO A 539 -10.97 15.45 -7.34
CA PRO A 539 -10.30 14.74 -8.43
C PRO A 539 -11.22 14.22 -9.53
N ALA A 540 -12.44 13.79 -9.19
CA ALA A 540 -13.43 13.34 -10.16
C ALA A 540 -13.74 14.38 -11.26
N GLY A 541 -13.70 15.67 -10.92
CA GLY A 541 -13.92 16.76 -11.87
C GLY A 541 -12.80 16.93 -12.90
N LEU A 542 -11.64 16.27 -12.71
CA LEU A 542 -10.53 16.32 -13.67
C LEU A 542 -10.79 15.50 -14.93
N ALA A 543 -11.80 14.62 -14.96
CA ALA A 543 -12.02 13.70 -16.07
C ALA A 543 -12.10 14.42 -17.43
N SER A 544 -12.75 15.59 -17.50
CA SER A 544 -12.87 16.41 -18.72
C SER A 544 -11.58 17.14 -19.11
N TYR A 545 -10.60 17.24 -18.21
CA TYR A 545 -9.34 17.97 -18.41
C TYR A 545 -8.15 17.06 -18.70
N LEU A 546 -8.29 15.74 -18.51
CA LEU A 546 -7.19 14.77 -18.66
C LEU A 546 -6.65 14.65 -20.09
N GLY A 547 -7.47 14.95 -21.10
CA GLY A 547 -7.13 14.73 -22.51
C GLY A 547 -6.74 13.29 -22.83
N ASP A 548 -6.15 13.10 -24.03
CA ASP A 548 -5.78 11.78 -24.57
C ASP A 548 -4.31 11.40 -24.34
N GLY A 549 -3.47 12.36 -23.97
CA GLY A 549 -2.02 12.21 -23.79
C GLY A 549 -1.60 11.83 -22.37
N ASP A 550 -0.32 12.06 -22.09
CA ASP A 550 0.23 11.99 -20.74
C ASP A 550 -0.43 13.06 -19.85
N ALA A 551 -0.69 12.70 -18.60
CA ALA A 551 -1.12 13.64 -17.58
C ALA A 551 -0.41 13.36 -16.26
N LEU A 552 -0.20 14.42 -15.48
CA LEU A 552 0.38 14.36 -14.14
C LEU A 552 -0.44 15.21 -13.19
N ILE A 553 -0.97 14.59 -12.14
CA ILE A 553 -1.49 15.30 -10.98
C ILE A 553 -0.33 15.47 -9.99
N LEU A 554 0.04 16.72 -9.73
CA LEU A 554 1.12 17.09 -8.81
C LEU A 554 0.51 17.64 -7.51
N THR A 555 0.89 17.08 -6.37
CA THR A 555 0.34 17.37 -5.04
C THR A 555 1.44 17.73 -4.04
N GLY A 556 1.92 18.97 -4.14
CA GLY A 556 3.06 19.46 -3.36
C GLY A 556 4.40 18.96 -3.91
N ALA A 557 5.46 19.24 -3.16
CA ALA A 557 6.83 18.83 -3.49
C ALA A 557 7.05 17.32 -3.34
N SER A 558 8.12 16.83 -3.99
CA SER A 558 8.65 15.48 -3.77
C SER A 558 8.98 15.28 -2.30
N ARG A 559 8.61 14.12 -1.74
CA ARG A 559 8.82 13.81 -0.33
C ARG A 559 8.87 12.32 -0.04
N THR A 560 9.65 11.94 0.96
CA THR A 560 9.63 10.60 1.58
C THR A 560 9.37 10.71 3.08
N ALA A 561 8.91 9.61 3.67
CA ALA A 561 8.76 9.45 5.11
C ALA A 561 9.10 8.01 5.55
N ASP A 562 10.00 7.35 4.82
CA ASP A 562 10.38 5.97 5.13
C ASP A 562 11.30 5.83 6.33
N VAL A 563 12.04 6.90 6.65
CA VAL A 563 12.89 6.97 7.84
C VAL A 563 12.08 7.52 9.02
N GLU A 564 11.59 6.63 9.89
CA GLU A 564 10.83 6.95 11.12
C GLU A 564 9.62 7.88 10.94
N LYS A 565 9.02 7.94 9.74
CA LYS A 565 7.91 8.84 9.42
C LYS A 565 8.23 10.33 9.51
N ILE A 566 9.51 10.67 9.46
CA ILE A 566 9.98 12.05 9.34
C ILE A 566 9.97 12.43 7.86
N ILE A 567 9.28 13.52 7.52
CA ILE A 567 9.14 13.97 6.13
C ILE A 567 10.44 14.63 5.69
N VAL A 568 11.04 14.11 4.61
CA VAL A 568 12.17 14.72 3.91
C VAL A 568 11.70 15.11 2.51
N ARG A 569 11.88 16.37 2.13
CA ARG A 569 11.51 16.91 0.81
C ARG A 569 12.69 16.88 -0.16
N GLY A 570 12.41 16.98 -1.46
CA GLY A 570 13.45 17.14 -2.49
C GLY A 570 14.30 15.88 -2.66
N ILE A 571 13.64 14.70 -2.80
CA ILE A 571 14.34 13.45 -3.08
C ILE A 571 14.74 13.43 -4.56
N HIS A 572 13.91 12.94 -5.47
CA HIS A 572 14.20 12.94 -6.92
C HIS A 572 13.41 13.99 -7.70
N GLY A 573 12.46 14.68 -7.07
CA GLY A 573 11.71 15.77 -7.67
C GLY A 573 11.89 17.07 -6.92
N ALA A 574 11.20 18.12 -7.39
CA ALA A 574 11.32 19.46 -6.83
C ALA A 574 11.15 19.50 -5.31
N GLU A 575 12.02 20.28 -4.67
CA GLU A 575 12.01 20.56 -3.24
C GLU A 575 10.89 21.56 -2.89
N ASP A 576 10.67 22.52 -3.79
CA ASP A 576 9.68 23.58 -3.65
C ASP A 576 8.66 23.56 -4.79
N LEU A 577 7.40 23.76 -4.43
CA LEU A 577 6.30 24.00 -5.36
C LEU A 577 5.68 25.36 -5.06
N VAL A 578 5.64 26.24 -6.06
CA VAL A 578 4.96 27.53 -6.03
C VAL A 578 3.79 27.47 -7.01
N VAL A 579 2.62 27.94 -6.59
CA VAL A 579 1.46 28.08 -7.46
C VAL A 579 1.11 29.56 -7.61
N VAL A 580 0.99 30.00 -8.86
CA VAL A 580 0.57 31.35 -9.22
C VAL A 580 -0.89 31.28 -9.64
N LEU A 581 -1.80 31.78 -8.80
CA LEU A 581 -3.23 31.88 -9.11
C LEU A 581 -3.49 33.13 -9.93
N ALA A 582 -3.40 33.00 -11.25
CA ALA A 582 -3.61 34.09 -12.20
C ALA A 582 -4.22 33.54 -13.50
N PRO A 583 -5.03 34.34 -14.22
CA PRO A 583 -5.45 34.00 -15.58
C PRO A 583 -4.23 33.72 -16.49
N PRO A 584 -4.41 32.98 -17.59
CA PRO A 584 -3.33 32.78 -18.57
C PRO A 584 -2.84 34.13 -19.11
N GLU A 585 -1.54 34.25 -19.35
CA GLU A 585 -0.98 35.41 -20.06
C GLU A 585 -1.46 35.39 -21.52
N ALA A 586 -1.90 36.54 -22.02
CA ALA A 586 -2.51 36.71 -23.34
C ALA A 586 -1.49 36.63 -24.49
#